data_AF-A0A6A5ETP1-F1
#
_entry.id   AF-A0A6A5ETP1-F1
#
_cell.length_a   1.000
_cell.length_b   1.000
_cell.length_c   1.000
_cell.angle_alpha   90.00
_cell.angle_beta   90.00
_cell.angle_gamma   90.00
#
_symmetry.space_group_name_H-M   'P 1'
#
loop_
_entity.id
_entity.type
_entity.pdbx_description
1 polymer ?
#
loop_
_entity_poly.entity_id
_entity_poly.type
_entity_poly.pdbx_seq_one_letter_code
_entity_poly.pdbx_strand_id
1 'polypeptide(L)'
;MDSPGHCAQYCTYTAMENESREILSIINIDKRETQRNSVIMEKEAFIRTVDRLMTELKLVEVCTDAHVQISALMNKGKYKDLGLRHSLDMWHGAKNLAKKIHTAAQIKGQSSLIHWLKDIVNHFWWCGKMADSSHDFLVLWMGLLHHVTNEHRWVQGNCQHEPMEHDGTKQWFVRGSMAHEALKGIMRNKRWLNEVHKYLNFRTTAELESFQNHILMYASKRSAFSPPAFEARTLLAALDYNYHKDRPDRMKPDGSKQFRRLYKKNARRYSLYTLKTEKTYGYIPDLQARILLKRLTGRGMPRLRSLRPDDPRRFGLLRSSTCNHHPNGLM
;
A
#
# COMPACT_ATOMS: atom_id res chain seq x y z
N MET A 1 1.54 -10.96 -7.38
CA MET A 1 1.10 -12.08 -8.24
C MET A 1 0.68 -11.44 -9.53
N ASP A 2 1.58 -11.43 -10.48
CA ASP A 2 1.40 -10.79 -11.78
C ASP A 2 0.71 -11.77 -12.72
N SER A 3 -0.32 -11.29 -13.39
CA SER A 3 -1.07 -12.08 -14.39
C SER A 3 -0.34 -12.02 -15.74
N PRO A 4 -0.41 -13.06 -16.59
CA PRO A 4 0.27 -13.06 -17.89
C PRO A 4 -0.33 -11.98 -18.81
N GLY A 5 0.52 -11.09 -19.36
CA GLY A 5 0.11 -10.04 -20.33
C GLY A 5 0.32 -8.59 -19.87
N HIS A 6 1.34 -8.27 -19.07
CA HIS A 6 1.56 -6.93 -18.52
C HIS A 6 1.97 -5.86 -19.56
N CYS A 7 0.99 -5.32 -20.28
CA CYS A 7 1.00 -3.95 -20.74
C CYS A 7 -0.25 -3.26 -20.19
N ALA A 8 -0.22 -2.91 -18.89
CA ALA A 8 -1.31 -2.14 -18.28
C ALA A 8 -1.43 -0.79 -18.99
N GLN A 9 -2.55 -0.55 -19.66
CA GLN A 9 -2.80 0.70 -20.39
C GLN A 9 -2.88 1.90 -19.43
N TYR A 10 -3.39 1.70 -18.22
CA TYR A 10 -3.62 2.77 -17.25
C TYR A 10 -2.85 2.52 -15.96
N CYS A 11 -2.31 3.59 -15.38
CA CYS A 11 -1.88 3.65 -14.00
C CYS A 11 -2.90 4.49 -13.24
N THR A 12 -3.63 3.85 -12.31
CA THR A 12 -4.57 4.53 -11.41
C THR A 12 -3.84 4.82 -10.11
N TYR A 13 -3.65 6.10 -9.81
CA TYR A 13 -3.07 6.58 -8.56
C TYR A 13 -4.17 7.17 -7.70
N THR A 14 -4.25 6.75 -6.45
CA THR A 14 -5.32 7.15 -5.53
C THR A 14 -4.75 7.73 -4.26
N ALA A 15 -5.27 8.88 -3.84
CA ALA A 15 -5.02 9.43 -2.51
C ALA A 15 -6.24 9.22 -1.63
N MET A 16 -5.99 8.66 -0.44
CA MET A 16 -6.96 8.46 0.62
C MET A 16 -6.53 9.26 1.84
N GLU A 17 -7.47 9.98 2.45
CA GLU A 17 -7.27 10.63 3.74
C GLU A 17 -7.09 9.55 4.83
N ASN A 18 -6.08 9.67 5.68
CA ASN A 18 -5.63 8.57 6.53
C ASN A 18 -6.63 8.23 7.65
N GLU A 19 -7.35 9.21 8.19
CA GLU A 19 -8.24 9.04 9.35
C GLU A 19 -9.68 8.76 8.93
N SER A 20 -10.26 9.63 8.10
CA SER A 20 -11.61 9.52 7.54
C SER A 20 -11.71 8.41 6.51
N ARG A 21 -10.58 7.98 5.93
CA ARG A 21 -10.50 6.99 4.84
C ARG A 21 -11.19 7.45 3.56
N GLU A 22 -11.48 8.74 3.42
CA GLU A 22 -12.09 9.26 2.21
C GLU A 22 -11.13 9.22 1.04
N ILE A 23 -11.62 8.78 -0.12
CA ILE A 23 -10.91 8.94 -1.37
C ILE A 23 -10.97 10.41 -1.78
N LEU A 24 -9.82 11.08 -1.74
CA LEU A 24 -9.68 12.51 -2.07
C LEU A 24 -9.34 12.71 -3.54
N SER A 25 -8.58 11.78 -4.12
CA SER A 25 -8.08 11.93 -5.48
C SER A 25 -7.96 10.58 -6.17
N ILE A 26 -8.37 10.55 -7.44
CA ILE A 26 -8.01 9.50 -8.39
C ILE A 26 -7.42 10.20 -9.62
N ILE A 27 -6.19 9.83 -9.98
CA ILE A 27 -5.54 10.22 -11.21
C ILE A 27 -5.32 8.96 -12.05
N ASN A 28 -5.76 9.00 -13.30
CA ASN A 28 -5.47 7.94 -14.27
C ASN A 28 -4.47 8.47 -15.28
N ILE A 29 -3.30 7.86 -15.35
CA ILE A 29 -2.31 8.12 -16.41
C ILE A 29 -2.47 7.03 -17.47
N ASP A 30 -2.68 7.41 -18.72
CA ASP A 30 -2.59 6.48 -19.83
C ASP A 30 -1.13 6.30 -20.24
N LYS A 31 -0.76 5.05 -20.56
CA LYS A 31 0.60 4.65 -20.91
C LYS A 31 1.16 5.45 -22.10
N ARG A 32 0.31 6.01 -22.95
CA ARG A 32 0.71 6.89 -24.05
C ARG A 32 1.29 8.23 -23.60
N GLU A 33 0.88 8.73 -22.44
CA GLU A 33 1.35 10.01 -21.89
C GLU A 33 2.81 9.95 -21.41
N THR A 34 3.38 8.75 -21.27
CA THR A 34 4.65 8.51 -20.58
C THR A 34 5.63 7.71 -21.43
N GLN A 35 5.59 7.92 -22.75
CA GLN A 35 6.43 7.20 -23.71
C GLN A 35 6.33 5.67 -23.56
N ARG A 36 5.19 5.19 -23.06
CA ARG A 36 4.94 3.78 -22.77
C ARG A 36 5.83 3.16 -21.69
N ASN A 37 6.29 3.95 -20.72
CA ASN A 37 7.10 3.49 -19.58
C ASN A 37 6.31 3.53 -18.26
N SER A 38 6.01 2.35 -17.70
CA SER A 38 5.20 2.22 -16.47
C SER A 38 5.84 2.84 -15.23
N VAL A 39 7.16 2.91 -15.16
CA VAL A 39 7.85 3.54 -14.01
C VAL A 39 7.67 5.06 -14.03
N ILE A 40 7.64 5.65 -15.24
CA ILE A 40 7.35 7.08 -15.42
C ILE A 40 5.89 7.38 -15.09
N MET A 41 4.97 6.45 -15.41
CA MET A 41 3.53 6.61 -15.09
C MET A 41 3.27 6.82 -13.61
N GLU A 42 3.84 5.98 -12.74
CA GLU A 42 3.61 6.09 -11.30
C GLU A 42 4.14 7.42 -10.74
N LYS A 43 5.35 7.81 -11.15
CA LYS A 43 5.95 9.09 -10.76
C LYS A 43 5.10 10.28 -11.23
N GLU A 44 4.64 10.25 -12.48
CA GLU A 44 3.80 11.31 -13.05
C GLU A 44 2.44 11.39 -12.34
N ALA A 45 1.81 10.23 -12.08
CA ALA A 45 0.55 10.17 -11.36
C ALA A 45 0.68 10.70 -9.93
N PHE A 46 1.78 10.37 -9.25
CA PHE A 46 2.11 10.93 -7.94
C PHE A 46 2.24 12.46 -7.99
N ILE A 47 3.01 12.99 -8.95
CA ILE A 47 3.20 14.45 -9.10
C ILE A 47 1.85 15.15 -9.31
N ARG A 48 1.05 14.69 -10.28
CA ARG A 48 -0.28 15.29 -10.54
C ARG A 48 -1.20 15.20 -9.33
N THR A 49 -1.14 14.10 -8.58
CA THR A 49 -1.95 13.89 -7.38
C THR A 49 -1.55 14.87 -6.28
N VAL A 50 -0.26 14.92 -5.94
CA VAL A 50 0.23 15.77 -4.84
C VAL A 50 0.09 17.24 -5.19
N ASP A 51 0.47 17.66 -6.41
CA ASP A 51 0.35 19.05 -6.84
C ASP A 51 -1.10 19.55 -6.77
N ARG A 52 -2.06 18.75 -7.25
CA ARG A 52 -3.48 19.10 -7.16
C ARG A 52 -3.92 19.22 -5.70
N LEU A 53 -3.60 18.23 -4.87
CA LEU A 53 -4.00 18.24 -3.45
C LEU A 53 -3.37 19.40 -2.68
N MET A 54 -2.16 19.84 -3.01
CA MET A 54 -1.55 21.01 -2.39
C MET A 54 -2.25 22.33 -2.74
N THR A 55 -2.99 22.39 -3.86
CA THR A 55 -3.81 23.56 -4.22
C THR A 55 -5.20 23.54 -3.59
N GLU A 56 -5.72 22.36 -3.29
CA GLU A 56 -7.08 22.16 -2.77
C GLU A 56 -7.11 22.04 -1.25
N LEU A 57 -6.03 21.56 -0.63
CA LEU A 57 -5.95 21.19 0.78
C LEU A 57 -4.62 21.62 1.41
N LYS A 58 -4.62 21.78 2.73
CA LYS A 58 -3.39 21.90 3.52
C LYS A 58 -2.75 20.51 3.69
N LEU A 59 -1.99 20.08 2.68
CA LEU A 59 -1.30 18.79 2.70
C LEU A 59 -0.03 18.86 3.56
N VAL A 60 0.01 18.13 4.67
CA VAL A 60 1.12 18.14 5.65
C VAL A 60 2.00 16.88 5.62
N GLU A 61 1.45 15.76 5.16
CA GLU A 61 2.10 14.47 5.16
C GLU A 61 1.59 13.63 3.99
N VAL A 62 2.47 12.86 3.35
CA VAL A 62 2.11 11.82 2.38
C VAL A 62 2.73 10.49 2.82
N CYS A 63 1.91 9.45 2.88
CA CYS A 63 2.34 8.08 3.12
C CYS A 63 2.38 7.28 1.81
N THR A 64 3.49 6.62 1.50
CA THR A 64 3.63 5.78 0.31
C THR A 64 4.34 4.46 0.62
N ASP A 65 4.32 3.53 -0.33
CA ASP A 65 5.27 2.44 -0.36
C ASP A 65 6.71 2.95 -0.57
N ALA A 66 7.68 2.08 -0.32
CA ALA A 66 9.11 2.36 -0.50
C ALA A 66 9.50 2.39 -2.01
N HIS A 67 8.97 3.37 -2.75
CA HIS A 67 9.29 3.61 -4.16
C HIS A 67 10.45 4.61 -4.29
N VAL A 68 11.53 4.21 -4.98
CA VAL A 68 12.79 4.98 -5.03
C VAL A 68 12.61 6.36 -5.68
N GLN A 69 11.84 6.46 -6.77
CA GLN A 69 11.66 7.74 -7.47
C GLN A 69 10.80 8.73 -6.67
N ILE A 70 9.77 8.23 -5.97
CA ILE A 70 8.91 9.05 -5.11
C ILE A 70 9.75 9.50 -3.90
N SER A 71 10.50 8.60 -3.30
CA SER A 71 11.42 8.94 -2.20
C SER A 71 12.44 10.01 -2.62
N ALA A 72 12.95 9.95 -3.84
CA ALA A 72 13.85 10.98 -4.36
C ALA A 72 13.16 12.35 -4.52
N LEU A 73 11.91 12.39 -5.00
CA LEU A 73 11.09 13.60 -5.08
C LEU A 73 10.75 14.20 -3.72
N MET A 74 10.54 13.34 -2.71
CA MET A 74 10.23 13.79 -1.35
C MET A 74 11.47 14.24 -0.58
N ASN A 75 12.64 13.64 -0.86
CA ASN A 75 13.89 13.94 -0.17
C ASN A 75 14.61 15.18 -0.75
N LYS A 76 14.21 15.68 -1.92
CA LYS A 76 14.86 16.80 -2.62
C LYS A 76 13.85 17.59 -3.46
N GLY A 77 14.06 18.90 -3.60
CA GLY A 77 13.24 19.76 -4.45
C GLY A 77 11.91 20.16 -3.80
N LYS A 78 10.95 20.57 -4.63
CA LYS A 78 9.77 21.35 -4.21
C LYS A 78 9.01 20.79 -3.00
N TYR A 79 8.80 19.47 -2.90
CA TYR A 79 8.04 18.90 -1.79
C TYR A 79 8.80 19.01 -0.46
N LYS A 80 10.12 18.81 -0.47
CA LYS A 80 10.97 19.04 0.70
C LYS A 80 11.03 20.50 1.06
N ASP A 81 11.18 21.38 0.07
CA ASP A 81 11.31 22.83 0.29
C ASP A 81 10.02 23.41 0.89
N LEU A 82 8.87 22.81 0.57
CA LEU A 82 7.55 23.13 1.15
C LEU A 82 7.30 22.46 2.51
N GLY A 83 8.28 21.71 3.05
CA GLY A 83 8.18 21.05 4.34
C GLY A 83 7.20 19.85 4.36
N LEU A 84 6.86 19.30 3.19
CA LEU A 84 5.93 18.17 3.11
C LEU A 84 6.56 16.91 3.69
N ARG A 85 5.95 16.35 4.74
CA ARG A 85 6.47 15.16 5.40
C ARG A 85 6.24 13.92 4.54
N HIS A 86 7.24 13.03 4.48
CA HIS A 86 7.13 11.73 3.82
C HIS A 86 7.16 10.60 4.86
N SER A 87 6.09 9.81 4.88
CA SER A 87 6.01 8.58 5.65
C SER A 87 6.00 7.36 4.74
N LEU A 88 6.52 6.25 5.26
CA LEU A 88 6.51 4.96 4.58
C LEU A 88 5.51 4.03 5.24
N ASP A 89 4.88 3.20 4.40
CA ASP A 89 3.95 2.16 4.85
C ASP A 89 4.66 1.17 5.79
N MET A 90 4.22 1.15 7.07
CA MET A 90 4.75 0.28 8.12
C MET A 90 4.59 -1.21 7.80
N TRP A 91 3.47 -1.59 7.17
CA TRP A 91 3.23 -2.97 6.78
C TRP A 91 4.17 -3.44 5.67
N HIS A 92 4.39 -2.60 4.65
CA HIS A 92 5.38 -2.89 3.63
C HIS A 92 6.80 -2.94 4.21
N GLY A 93 7.13 -2.07 5.18
CA GLY A 93 8.36 -2.13 5.96
C GLY A 93 8.55 -3.48 6.66
N ALA A 94 7.56 -3.90 7.44
CA ALA A 94 7.54 -5.17 8.17
C ALA A 94 7.64 -6.39 7.25
N LYS A 95 6.90 -6.36 6.13
CA LYS A 95 6.94 -7.41 5.10
C LYS A 95 8.31 -7.52 4.43
N ASN A 96 8.96 -6.40 4.15
CA ASN A 96 10.32 -6.38 3.57
C ASN A 96 11.36 -6.91 4.57
N LEU A 97 11.23 -6.56 5.85
CA LEU A 97 12.05 -7.15 6.92
C LEU A 97 11.86 -8.67 7.01
N ALA A 98 10.61 -9.14 7.02
CA ALA A 98 10.29 -10.57 7.04
C ALA A 98 10.95 -11.33 5.88
N LYS A 99 10.91 -10.76 4.67
CA LYS A 99 11.59 -11.33 3.49
C LYS A 99 13.11 -11.45 3.70
N LYS A 100 13.77 -10.40 4.22
CA LYS A 100 15.22 -10.43 4.48
C LYS A 100 15.60 -11.51 5.50
N ILE A 101 14.84 -11.63 6.58
CA ILE A 101 15.05 -12.66 7.61
C ILE A 101 14.83 -14.05 7.01
N HIS A 102 13.76 -14.23 6.24
CA HIS A 102 13.47 -15.50 5.58
C HIS A 102 14.59 -15.91 4.61
N THR A 103 15.11 -14.98 3.81
CA THR A 103 16.25 -15.22 2.91
C THR A 103 17.50 -15.62 3.68
N ALA A 104 17.84 -14.91 4.77
CA ALA A 104 18.97 -15.27 5.62
C ALA A 104 18.78 -16.66 6.25
N ALA A 105 17.56 -17.01 6.67
CA ALA A 105 17.25 -18.33 7.23
C ALA A 105 17.44 -19.50 6.23
N GLN A 106 17.49 -19.23 4.91
CA GLN A 106 17.79 -20.27 3.92
C GLN A 106 19.29 -20.60 3.82
N ILE A 107 20.15 -19.78 4.42
CA ILE A 107 21.60 -20.00 4.40
C ILE A 107 21.98 -21.06 5.44
N LYS A 108 22.79 -22.05 5.03
CA LYS A 108 23.30 -23.11 5.92
C LYS A 108 23.97 -22.48 7.15
N GLY A 109 23.58 -22.93 8.35
CA GLY A 109 24.05 -22.38 9.63
C GLY A 109 23.27 -21.18 10.16
N GLN A 110 22.27 -20.68 9.42
CA GLN A 110 21.43 -19.53 9.83
C GLN A 110 19.94 -19.90 9.99
N SER A 111 19.59 -21.18 9.86
CA SER A 111 18.19 -21.65 9.84
C SER A 111 17.38 -21.28 11.07
N SER A 112 18.03 -21.14 12.24
CA SER A 112 17.37 -20.74 13.49
C SER A 112 16.68 -19.37 13.42
N LEU A 113 17.06 -18.50 12.46
CA LEU A 113 16.36 -17.24 12.17
C LEU A 113 14.87 -17.43 11.88
N ILE A 114 14.47 -18.56 11.28
CA ILE A 114 13.06 -18.78 10.91
C ILE A 114 12.15 -18.86 12.14
N HIS A 115 12.66 -19.40 13.25
CA HIS A 115 11.91 -19.55 14.51
C HIS A 115 11.65 -18.20 15.19
N TRP A 116 12.50 -17.21 14.92
CA TRP A 116 12.42 -15.85 15.47
C TRP A 116 11.73 -14.86 14.53
N LEU A 117 11.46 -15.23 13.27
CA LEU A 117 10.98 -14.30 12.23
C LEU A 117 9.74 -13.52 12.68
N LYS A 118 8.75 -14.21 13.25
CA LYS A 118 7.50 -13.58 13.69
C LYS A 118 7.77 -12.57 14.81
N ASP A 119 8.59 -12.92 15.78
CA ASP A 119 8.89 -12.07 16.94
C ASP A 119 9.71 -10.85 16.53
N ILE A 120 10.70 -11.02 15.64
CA ILE A 120 11.50 -9.91 15.12
C ILE A 120 10.61 -8.91 14.36
N VAL A 121 9.69 -9.41 13.52
CA VAL A 121 8.76 -8.55 12.76
C VAL A 121 7.76 -7.85 13.69
N ASN A 122 7.26 -8.56 14.70
CA ASN A 122 6.39 -7.96 15.72
C ASN A 122 7.13 -6.90 16.54
N HIS A 123 8.40 -7.15 16.88
CA HIS A 123 9.25 -6.20 17.60
C HIS A 123 9.50 -4.95 16.77
N PHE A 124 9.77 -5.08 15.47
CA PHE A 124 9.87 -3.94 14.55
C PHE A 124 8.58 -3.10 14.56
N TRP A 125 7.43 -3.76 14.43
CA TRP A 125 6.12 -3.12 14.47
C TRP A 125 5.88 -2.40 15.79
N TRP A 126 6.23 -3.03 16.91
CA TRP A 126 6.13 -2.43 18.24
C TRP A 126 7.08 -1.23 18.41
N CYS A 127 8.34 -1.33 17.98
CA CYS A 127 9.30 -0.21 17.99
C CYS A 127 8.74 0.99 17.23
N GLY A 128 8.21 0.77 16.03
CA GLY A 128 7.64 1.85 15.22
C GLY A 128 6.37 2.46 15.80
N LYS A 129 5.66 1.75 16.69
CA LYS A 129 4.49 2.25 17.41
C LYS A 129 4.85 3.02 18.67
N MET A 130 5.93 2.63 19.35
CA MET A 130 6.28 3.15 20.68
C MET A 130 7.37 4.22 20.66
N ALA A 131 8.18 4.28 19.60
CA ALA A 131 9.28 5.24 19.53
C ALA A 131 8.78 6.63 19.09
N ASP A 132 9.09 7.65 19.90
CA ASP A 132 8.81 9.06 19.57
C ASP A 132 9.90 9.69 18.72
N SER A 133 11.10 9.10 18.70
CA SER A 133 12.23 9.58 17.91
C SER A 133 13.00 8.45 17.24
N SER A 134 13.83 8.80 16.26
CA SER A 134 14.74 7.83 15.64
C SER A 134 15.75 7.27 16.64
N HIS A 135 16.11 8.04 17.67
CA HIS A 135 16.98 7.57 18.74
C HIS A 135 16.29 6.51 19.58
N ASP A 136 15.06 6.77 20.04
CA ASP A 136 14.28 5.81 20.83
C ASP A 136 14.04 4.53 20.05
N PHE A 137 13.70 4.67 18.76
CA PHE A 137 13.57 3.52 17.87
C PHE A 137 14.85 2.69 17.85
N LEU A 138 16.02 3.32 17.71
CA LEU A 138 17.30 2.61 17.68
C LEU A 138 17.57 1.88 19.00
N VAL A 139 17.26 2.50 20.15
CA VAL A 139 17.43 1.87 21.47
C VAL A 139 16.55 0.62 21.57
N LEU A 140 15.25 0.74 21.27
CA LEU A 140 14.30 -0.36 21.29
C LEU A 140 14.67 -1.45 20.29
N TRP A 141 15.01 -1.06 19.06
CA TRP A 141 15.35 -1.98 17.98
C TRP A 141 16.62 -2.77 18.30
N MET A 142 17.68 -2.10 18.76
CA MET A 142 18.94 -2.75 19.08
C MET A 142 18.85 -3.67 20.31
N GLY A 143 17.97 -3.38 21.26
CA GLY A 143 17.69 -4.23 22.43
C GLY A 143 17.29 -5.67 22.05
N LEU A 144 16.65 -5.86 20.89
CA LEU A 144 16.28 -7.19 20.39
C LEU A 144 17.48 -8.13 20.25
N LEU A 145 18.68 -7.61 19.93
CA LEU A 145 19.88 -8.44 19.81
C LEU A 145 20.31 -9.06 21.14
N HIS A 146 20.02 -8.39 22.25
CA HIS A 146 20.24 -8.96 23.58
C HIS A 146 19.15 -9.98 23.89
N HIS A 147 17.88 -9.61 23.65
CA HIS A 147 16.72 -10.46 23.89
C HIS A 147 16.84 -11.83 23.24
N VAL A 148 17.16 -11.90 21.93
CA VAL A 148 17.26 -13.18 21.20
C VAL A 148 18.41 -14.08 21.65
N THR A 149 19.31 -13.57 22.50
CA THR A 149 20.39 -14.34 23.16
C THR A 149 20.09 -14.64 24.64
N ASN A 150 18.83 -14.48 25.06
CA ASN A 150 18.35 -14.61 26.44
C ASN A 150 18.96 -13.59 27.42
N GLU A 151 19.42 -12.45 26.93
CA GLU A 151 19.93 -11.35 27.75
C GLU A 151 18.86 -10.27 27.87
N HIS A 152 18.17 -10.23 29.01
CA HIS A 152 17.02 -9.36 29.23
C HIS A 152 17.36 -8.02 29.91
N ARG A 153 18.62 -7.85 30.33
CA ARG A 153 19.16 -6.62 30.93
C ARG A 153 20.57 -6.37 30.38
N TRP A 154 20.84 -5.14 29.99
CA TRP A 154 22.13 -4.69 29.47
C TRP A 154 22.39 -3.24 29.91
N VAL A 155 23.59 -2.72 29.62
CA VAL A 155 24.02 -1.38 30.09
C VAL A 155 23.07 -0.25 29.69
N GLN A 156 22.42 -0.39 28.53
CA GLN A 156 21.59 0.64 27.92
C GLN A 156 20.08 0.42 28.14
N GLY A 157 19.68 -0.61 28.89
CA GLY A 157 18.26 -0.88 29.13
C GLY A 157 17.92 -2.34 29.46
N ASN A 158 16.63 -2.64 29.35
CA ASN A 158 16.06 -3.95 29.60
C ASN A 158 14.91 -4.24 28.63
N CYS A 159 14.47 -5.49 28.58
CA CYS A 159 13.28 -5.85 27.81
C CYS A 159 12.01 -5.23 28.42
N GLN A 160 11.16 -4.63 27.57
CA GLN A 160 9.91 -3.98 27.97
C GLN A 160 8.71 -4.93 27.78
N HIS A 161 8.74 -6.06 28.47
CA HIS A 161 7.63 -7.01 28.52
C HIS A 161 7.57 -7.69 29.89
N GLU A 162 6.37 -8.11 30.27
CA GLU A 162 6.17 -9.00 31.42
C GLU A 162 6.86 -10.36 31.19
N PRO A 163 7.09 -11.17 32.25
CA PRO A 163 7.61 -12.52 32.09
C PRO A 163 6.80 -13.30 31.05
N MET A 164 7.47 -13.69 29.96
CA MET A 164 6.84 -14.48 28.92
C MET A 164 6.98 -15.96 29.26
N GLU A 165 5.87 -16.70 29.22
CA GLU A 165 5.93 -18.16 29.21
C GLU A 165 6.64 -18.60 27.93
N HIS A 166 7.91 -18.98 28.07
CA HIS A 166 8.63 -19.65 27.00
C HIS A 166 8.08 -21.07 26.92
N ASP A 167 7.36 -21.39 25.85
CA ASP A 167 6.81 -22.73 25.59
C ASP A 167 7.90 -23.82 25.39
N GLY A 168 9.17 -23.49 25.64
CA GLY A 168 10.33 -24.36 25.50
C GLY A 168 10.70 -24.68 24.04
N THR A 169 9.90 -24.25 23.05
CA THR A 169 10.11 -24.64 21.65
C THR A 169 11.08 -23.72 20.92
N LYS A 170 11.20 -22.46 21.35
CA LYS A 170 12.13 -21.49 20.75
C LYS A 170 13.52 -21.56 21.37
N GLN A 171 14.49 -21.94 20.55
CA GLN A 171 15.90 -21.92 20.92
C GLN A 171 16.47 -20.50 20.79
N TRP A 172 17.14 -20.05 21.84
CA TRP A 172 17.92 -18.81 21.85
C TRP A 172 19.11 -18.90 20.89
N PHE A 173 19.54 -17.77 20.33
CA PHE A 173 20.78 -17.76 19.57
C PHE A 173 21.99 -17.85 20.50
N VAL A 174 22.99 -18.61 20.07
CA VAL A 174 24.33 -18.51 20.64
C VAL A 174 24.95 -17.19 20.16
N ARG A 175 25.43 -16.37 21.09
CA ARG A 175 26.09 -15.10 20.80
C ARG A 175 27.31 -15.34 19.92
N GLY A 176 27.33 -14.71 18.75
CA GLY A 176 28.42 -14.82 17.77
C GLY A 176 28.23 -15.95 16.76
N SER A 177 27.15 -16.74 16.88
CA SER A 177 26.78 -17.71 15.85
C SER A 177 26.49 -17.03 14.51
N MET A 178 26.57 -17.81 13.41
CA MET A 178 26.26 -17.32 12.06
C MET A 178 24.86 -16.68 11.97
N ALA A 179 23.85 -17.27 12.62
CA ALA A 179 22.50 -16.74 12.68
C ALA A 179 22.44 -15.38 13.40
N HIS A 180 23.13 -15.26 14.54
CA HIS A 180 23.19 -14.01 15.31
C HIS A 180 23.93 -12.91 14.55
N GLU A 181 25.05 -13.21 13.89
CA GLU A 181 25.78 -12.23 13.05
C GLU A 181 24.95 -11.80 11.84
N ALA A 182 24.23 -12.72 11.20
CA ALA A 182 23.33 -12.40 10.10
C ALA A 182 22.21 -11.45 10.55
N LEU A 183 21.57 -11.74 11.70
CA LEU A 183 20.57 -10.86 12.28
C LEU A 183 21.15 -9.47 12.59
N LYS A 184 22.32 -9.40 13.21
CA LYS A 184 23.04 -8.14 13.46
C LYS A 184 23.27 -7.35 12.18
N GLY A 185 23.68 -8.01 11.10
CA GLY A 185 23.87 -7.37 9.80
C GLY A 185 22.59 -6.79 9.21
N ILE A 186 21.47 -7.51 9.33
CA ILE A 186 20.14 -7.03 8.89
C ILE A 186 19.72 -5.80 9.72
N MET A 187 19.83 -5.91 11.05
CA MET A 187 19.37 -4.88 11.98
C MET A 187 20.22 -3.60 11.95
N ARG A 188 21.53 -3.73 11.73
CA ARG A 188 22.49 -2.61 11.66
C ARG A 188 22.65 -2.03 10.25
N ASN A 189 21.75 -2.35 9.33
CA ASN A 189 21.84 -1.84 7.96
C ASN A 189 21.74 -0.31 7.94
N LYS A 190 22.87 0.38 7.76
CA LYS A 190 22.96 1.85 7.82
C LYS A 190 21.97 2.56 6.90
N ARG A 191 21.78 2.06 5.68
CA ARG A 191 20.85 2.66 4.71
C ARG A 191 19.40 2.59 5.20
N TRP A 192 19.01 1.47 5.81
CA TRP A 192 17.66 1.31 6.34
C TRP A 192 17.44 2.12 7.61
N LEU A 193 18.43 2.14 8.53
CA LEU A 193 18.35 2.93 9.75
C LEU A 193 18.21 4.44 9.46
N ASN A 194 18.85 4.93 8.39
CA ASN A 194 18.69 6.33 7.97
C ASN A 194 17.27 6.68 7.51
N GLU A 195 16.47 5.70 7.08
CA GLU A 195 15.08 5.92 6.62
C GLU A 195 14.06 5.62 7.73
N VAL A 196 14.49 5.22 8.93
CA VAL A 196 13.58 4.71 9.96
C VAL A 196 12.60 5.76 10.47
N HIS A 197 13.03 7.03 10.48
CA HIS A 197 12.19 8.18 10.82
C HIS A 197 10.88 8.24 10.02
N LYS A 198 10.87 7.70 8.79
CA LYS A 198 9.67 7.68 7.93
C LYS A 198 8.61 6.67 8.38
N TYR A 199 8.93 5.78 9.30
CA TYR A 199 7.99 4.81 9.84
C TYR A 199 7.39 5.24 11.19
N LEU A 200 7.92 6.29 11.83
CA LEU A 200 7.56 6.68 13.20
C LEU A 200 6.15 7.27 13.32
N ASN A 201 5.58 7.81 12.23
CA ASN A 201 4.17 8.21 12.21
C ASN A 201 3.20 7.03 12.08
N PHE A 202 3.73 5.80 11.99
CA PHE A 202 2.97 4.56 12.04
C PHE A 202 1.81 4.47 11.04
N ARG A 203 2.07 4.91 9.81
CA ARG A 203 1.08 4.92 8.72
C ARG A 203 1.03 3.56 8.02
N THR A 204 -0.15 3.20 7.51
CA THR A 204 -0.36 1.98 6.70
C THR A 204 -1.30 2.28 5.54
N THR A 205 -1.11 1.63 4.39
CA THR A 205 -1.96 1.78 3.20
C THR A 205 -2.96 0.64 3.02
N ALA A 206 -3.20 -0.18 4.06
CA ALA A 206 -4.05 -1.37 3.97
C ALA A 206 -5.49 -1.08 3.49
N GLU A 207 -6.09 0.03 3.94
CA GLU A 207 -7.42 0.45 3.47
C GLU A 207 -7.39 0.91 2.00
N LEU A 208 -6.29 1.51 1.56
CA LEU A 208 -6.09 1.88 0.17
C LEU A 208 -6.02 0.63 -0.72
N GLU A 209 -5.33 -0.43 -0.29
CA GLU A 209 -5.32 -1.72 -1.00
C GLU A 209 -6.73 -2.33 -1.11
N SER A 210 -7.55 -2.19 -0.07
CA SER A 210 -8.96 -2.59 -0.08
C SER A 210 -9.74 -1.83 -1.16
N PHE A 211 -9.53 -0.51 -1.26
CA PHE A 211 -10.13 0.31 -2.30
C PHE A 211 -9.63 -0.05 -3.72
N GLN A 212 -8.36 -0.37 -3.89
CA GLN A 212 -7.85 -0.81 -5.20
C GLN A 212 -8.54 -2.09 -5.70
N ASN A 213 -8.89 -3.01 -4.79
CA ASN A 213 -9.73 -4.16 -5.13
C ASN A 213 -11.17 -3.75 -5.48
N HIS A 214 -11.72 -2.72 -4.82
CA HIS A 214 -13.04 -2.18 -5.10
C HIS A 214 -13.14 -1.60 -6.52
N ILE A 215 -12.10 -0.90 -7.00
CA ILE A 215 -12.04 -0.39 -8.38
C ILE A 215 -12.26 -1.51 -9.42
N LEU A 216 -11.78 -2.73 -9.16
CA LEU A 216 -11.90 -3.85 -10.10
C LEU A 216 -13.37 -4.26 -10.36
N MET A 217 -14.29 -3.93 -9.45
CA MET A 217 -15.73 -4.14 -9.65
C MET A 217 -16.31 -3.20 -10.72
N TYR A 218 -15.71 -2.02 -10.88
CA TYR A 218 -16.12 -0.98 -11.82
C TYR A 218 -15.30 -0.99 -13.11
N ALA A 219 -14.01 -1.30 -13.01
CA ALA A 219 -13.04 -1.28 -14.09
C ALA A 219 -12.20 -2.57 -14.06
N SER A 220 -12.84 -3.68 -14.46
CA SER A 220 -12.19 -4.99 -14.52
C SER A 220 -10.97 -4.98 -15.46
N LYS A 221 -9.87 -5.58 -15.01
CA LYS A 221 -8.67 -5.80 -15.84
C LYS A 221 -8.92 -6.69 -17.07
N ARG A 222 -10.08 -7.37 -17.14
CA ARG A 222 -10.46 -8.25 -18.26
C ARG A 222 -11.15 -7.51 -19.40
N SER A 223 -11.46 -6.23 -19.22
CA SER A 223 -12.18 -5.43 -20.20
C SER A 223 -11.33 -4.24 -20.62
N ALA A 224 -11.30 -3.95 -21.92
CA ALA A 224 -10.68 -2.74 -22.43
C ALA A 224 -11.66 -1.57 -22.31
N PHE A 225 -11.18 -0.43 -21.84
CA PHE A 225 -11.96 0.80 -21.71
C PHE A 225 -11.27 1.93 -22.44
N SER A 226 -12.05 2.81 -23.08
CA SER A 226 -11.52 4.08 -23.56
C SER A 226 -11.15 4.99 -22.38
N PRO A 227 -10.22 5.95 -22.54
CA PRO A 227 -9.77 6.76 -21.41
C PRO A 227 -10.92 7.47 -20.66
N PRO A 228 -11.89 8.11 -21.36
CA PRO A 228 -13.03 8.73 -20.67
C PRO A 228 -13.94 7.73 -19.95
N ALA A 229 -14.10 6.51 -20.49
CA ALA A 229 -14.92 5.48 -19.85
C ALA A 229 -14.23 4.90 -18.62
N PHE A 230 -12.91 4.70 -18.69
CA PHE A 230 -12.11 4.23 -17.58
C PHE A 230 -12.11 5.25 -16.44
N GLU A 231 -11.87 6.52 -16.76
CA GLU A 231 -11.93 7.63 -15.81
C GLU A 231 -13.28 7.68 -15.09
N ALA A 232 -14.39 7.72 -15.84
CA ALA A 232 -15.74 7.74 -15.25
C ALA A 232 -16.02 6.56 -14.32
N ARG A 233 -15.56 5.35 -14.68
CA ARG A 233 -15.72 4.14 -13.85
C ARG A 233 -14.92 4.21 -12.56
N THR A 234 -13.68 4.69 -12.61
CA THR A 234 -12.85 4.84 -11.40
C THR A 234 -13.40 5.93 -10.47
N LEU A 235 -13.91 7.04 -11.00
CA LEU A 235 -14.58 8.08 -10.22
C LEU A 235 -15.88 7.56 -9.58
N LEU A 236 -16.67 6.77 -10.32
CA LEU A 236 -17.86 6.13 -9.76
C LEU A 236 -17.52 5.15 -8.62
N ALA A 237 -16.40 4.43 -8.73
CA ALA A 237 -15.91 3.57 -7.65
C ALA A 237 -15.55 4.38 -6.38
N ALA A 238 -14.92 5.56 -6.53
CA ALA A 238 -14.66 6.44 -5.39
C ALA A 238 -15.95 6.96 -4.74
N LEU A 239 -16.92 7.39 -5.55
CA LEU A 239 -18.22 7.85 -5.03
C LEU A 239 -18.95 6.73 -4.27
N ASP A 240 -19.01 5.53 -4.86
CA ASP A 240 -19.61 4.36 -4.21
C ASP A 240 -18.88 3.98 -2.93
N TYR A 241 -17.55 4.02 -2.92
CA TYR A 241 -16.77 3.73 -1.72
C TYR A 241 -17.02 4.78 -0.62
N ASN A 242 -16.87 6.07 -0.93
CA ASN A 242 -17.03 7.16 0.04
C ASN A 242 -18.44 7.16 0.64
N TYR A 243 -19.46 6.91 -0.17
CA TYR A 243 -20.86 6.83 0.29
C TYR A 243 -21.10 5.65 1.25
N HIS A 244 -20.28 4.60 1.20
CA HIS A 244 -20.52 3.33 1.92
C HIS A 244 -19.44 2.94 2.95
N LYS A 245 -18.36 3.71 3.09
CA LYS A 245 -17.23 3.37 3.97
C LYS A 245 -17.63 3.26 5.44
N ASP A 246 -18.57 4.12 5.87
CA ASP A 246 -19.02 4.22 7.26
C ASP A 246 -20.30 3.42 7.55
N ARG A 247 -20.65 2.46 6.69
CA ARG A 247 -21.83 1.62 6.94
C ARG A 247 -21.74 0.93 8.31
N PRO A 248 -22.83 0.94 9.08
CA PRO A 248 -22.87 0.26 10.36
C PRO A 248 -22.77 -1.26 10.19
N ASP A 249 -22.33 -1.92 11.26
CA ASP A 249 -22.36 -3.36 11.35
C ASP A 249 -23.83 -3.85 11.38
N ARG A 250 -24.08 -5.00 10.77
CA ARG A 250 -25.38 -5.65 10.79
C ARG A 250 -25.57 -6.32 12.16
N MET A 251 -26.65 -5.94 12.82
CA MET A 251 -27.03 -6.46 14.13
C MET A 251 -28.03 -7.60 14.00
N LYS A 252 -28.03 -8.52 14.95
CA LYS A 252 -29.09 -9.52 15.16
C LYS A 252 -30.18 -8.92 16.06
N PRO A 253 -31.36 -9.57 16.15
CA PRO A 253 -32.43 -9.12 17.07
C PRO A 253 -32.00 -9.04 18.54
N ASP A 254 -31.03 -9.87 18.95
CA ASP A 254 -30.45 -9.89 20.30
C ASP A 254 -29.41 -8.78 20.57
N GLY A 255 -29.17 -7.87 19.61
CA GLY A 255 -28.16 -6.82 19.73
C GLY A 255 -26.72 -7.27 19.50
N SER A 256 -26.47 -8.53 19.12
CA SER A 256 -25.13 -9.01 18.77
C SER A 256 -24.80 -8.76 17.28
N LYS A 257 -23.50 -8.65 16.97
CA LYS A 257 -23.03 -8.47 15.57
C LYS A 257 -23.20 -9.76 14.76
N GLN A 258 -23.52 -9.62 13.47
CA GLN A 258 -23.50 -10.73 12.52
C GLN A 258 -22.12 -10.89 11.90
N PHE A 259 -21.68 -12.15 11.75
CA PHE A 259 -20.37 -12.48 11.20
C PHE A 259 -20.47 -13.43 10.01
N ARG A 260 -19.50 -13.34 9.11
CA ARG A 260 -19.29 -14.27 7.99
C ARG A 260 -17.90 -14.87 8.08
N ARG A 261 -17.81 -16.18 7.85
CA ARG A 261 -16.53 -16.87 7.68
C ARG A 261 -16.04 -16.69 6.24
N LEU A 262 -14.81 -16.21 6.09
CA LEU A 262 -14.11 -16.15 4.81
C LEU A 262 -12.87 -17.04 4.87
N TYR A 263 -12.72 -17.94 3.91
CA TYR A 263 -11.51 -18.75 3.78
C TYR A 263 -10.44 -17.99 3.00
N LYS A 264 -9.30 -17.68 3.65
CA LYS A 264 -8.16 -17.05 3.00
C LYS A 264 -7.25 -18.14 2.42
N LYS A 265 -7.38 -18.43 1.12
CA LYS A 265 -6.58 -19.45 0.40
C LYS A 265 -5.07 -19.32 0.69
N ASN A 266 -4.53 -18.12 0.58
CA ASN A 266 -3.09 -17.85 0.78
C ASN A 266 -2.60 -18.16 2.19
N ALA A 267 -3.45 -17.97 3.21
CA ALA A 267 -3.10 -18.21 4.60
C ALA A 267 -3.63 -19.56 5.13
N ARG A 268 -4.30 -20.34 4.26
CA ARG A 268 -4.97 -21.62 4.56
C ARG A 268 -5.81 -21.61 5.85
N ARG A 269 -6.37 -20.45 6.21
CA ARG A 269 -7.12 -20.25 7.45
C ARG A 269 -8.43 -19.51 7.22
N TYR A 270 -9.39 -19.77 8.09
CA TYR A 270 -10.61 -18.98 8.16
C TYR A 270 -10.36 -17.66 8.88
N SER A 271 -11.08 -16.62 8.47
CA SER A 271 -11.17 -15.35 9.19
C SER A 271 -12.65 -15.00 9.33
N LEU A 272 -13.01 -14.50 10.51
CA LEU A 272 -14.35 -13.96 10.77
C LEU A 272 -14.36 -12.49 10.37
N TYR A 273 -15.43 -12.08 9.69
CA TYR A 273 -15.65 -10.72 9.26
C TYR A 273 -17.04 -10.27 9.69
N THR A 274 -17.15 -9.08 10.25
CA THR A 274 -18.44 -8.48 10.56
C THR A 274 -19.17 -8.14 9.27
N LEU A 275 -20.45 -8.51 9.18
CA LEU A 275 -21.31 -8.13 8.07
C LEU A 275 -21.74 -6.67 8.28
N LYS A 276 -21.67 -5.86 7.22
CA LYS A 276 -22.22 -4.50 7.20
C LYS A 276 -23.69 -4.52 6.76
N THR A 277 -24.43 -3.47 7.07
CA THR A 277 -25.77 -3.25 6.50
C THR A 277 -25.73 -3.16 4.97
N GLU A 278 -26.88 -3.31 4.32
CA GLU A 278 -26.97 -3.25 2.87
C GLU A 278 -26.54 -1.88 2.31
N LYS A 279 -26.04 -1.89 1.07
CA LYS A 279 -25.69 -0.65 0.37
C LYS A 279 -26.96 0.11 -0.01
N THR A 280 -26.91 1.43 0.05
CA THR A 280 -27.97 2.30 -0.47
C THR A 280 -27.38 3.20 -1.55
N TYR A 281 -28.10 3.47 -2.62
CA TYR A 281 -27.54 4.16 -3.77
C TYR A 281 -28.13 5.55 -3.95
N GLY A 282 -28.28 6.30 -2.85
CA GLY A 282 -28.91 7.62 -2.83
C GLY A 282 -28.19 8.65 -3.73
N TYR A 283 -26.88 8.47 -3.96
CA TYR A 283 -26.11 9.31 -4.88
C TYR A 283 -26.43 9.06 -6.37
N ILE A 284 -27.06 7.93 -6.74
CA ILE A 284 -27.38 7.62 -8.14
C ILE A 284 -28.46 8.56 -8.70
N PRO A 285 -29.63 8.75 -8.05
CA PRO A 285 -30.61 9.74 -8.47
C PRO A 285 -30.02 11.14 -8.65
N ASP A 286 -29.17 11.59 -7.74
CA ASP A 286 -28.52 12.90 -7.83
C ASP A 286 -27.60 13.02 -9.05
N LEU A 287 -26.81 11.98 -9.33
CA LEU A 287 -25.99 11.92 -10.53
C LEU A 287 -26.85 11.95 -11.81
N GLN A 288 -27.95 11.18 -11.84
CA GLN A 288 -28.88 11.16 -12.95
C GLN A 288 -29.51 12.54 -13.18
N ALA A 289 -29.96 13.21 -12.11
CA ALA A 289 -30.51 14.56 -12.17
C ALA A 289 -29.48 15.57 -12.71
N ARG A 290 -28.23 15.52 -12.24
CA ARG A 290 -27.14 16.38 -12.74
C ARG A 290 -26.83 16.13 -14.21
N ILE A 291 -26.85 14.87 -14.66
CA ILE A 291 -26.69 14.50 -16.07
C ILE A 291 -27.81 15.11 -16.91
N LEU A 292 -29.06 15.00 -16.45
CA LEU A 292 -30.23 15.56 -17.14
C LEU A 292 -30.16 17.09 -17.22
N LEU A 293 -29.88 17.77 -16.10
CA LEU A 293 -29.72 19.23 -16.06
C LEU A 293 -28.65 19.70 -17.03
N LYS A 294 -27.46 19.09 -16.98
CA LYS A 294 -26.36 19.42 -17.90
C LYS A 294 -26.71 19.19 -19.37
N ARG A 295 -27.62 18.26 -19.65
CA ARG A 295 -28.12 17.99 -21.01
C ARG A 295 -29.13 19.05 -21.44
N LEU A 296 -30.04 19.48 -20.56
CA LEU A 296 -31.03 20.51 -20.83
C LEU A 296 -30.38 21.88 -21.07
N THR A 297 -29.30 22.20 -20.35
CA THR A 297 -28.59 23.47 -20.47
C THR A 297 -27.48 23.47 -21.53
N GLY A 298 -27.23 22.33 -22.20
CA GLY A 298 -26.14 22.15 -23.17
C GLY A 298 -26.62 21.98 -24.62
N ARG A 299 -25.69 22.00 -25.58
CA ARG A 299 -25.99 21.83 -27.03
C ARG A 299 -26.32 20.37 -27.46
N GLY A 300 -26.86 19.54 -26.57
CA GLY A 300 -27.11 18.11 -26.82
C GLY A 300 -25.85 17.23 -26.88
N MET A 301 -26.01 15.93 -27.18
CA MET A 301 -24.87 15.02 -27.39
C MET A 301 -24.37 15.13 -28.84
N PRO A 302 -23.12 15.54 -29.09
CA PRO A 302 -22.57 15.53 -30.44
C PRO A 302 -22.51 14.10 -30.99
N ARG A 303 -22.95 13.88 -32.24
CA ARG A 303 -22.84 12.58 -32.93
C ARG A 303 -21.38 12.17 -33.17
N LEU A 304 -20.48 13.13 -33.36
CA LEU A 304 -19.03 12.94 -33.35
C LEU A 304 -18.42 13.76 -32.21
N ARG A 305 -17.70 13.10 -31.30
CA ARG A 305 -16.80 13.78 -30.37
C ARG A 305 -15.40 13.80 -30.98
N SER A 306 -14.91 14.98 -31.31
CA SER A 306 -13.47 15.19 -31.45
C SER A 306 -12.79 14.79 -30.13
N LEU A 307 -11.59 14.21 -30.22
CA LEU A 307 -10.80 13.92 -29.03
C LEU A 307 -10.58 15.22 -28.26
N ARG A 308 -10.67 15.20 -26.93
CA ARG A 308 -10.32 16.40 -26.14
C ARG A 308 -8.83 16.73 -26.34
N PRO A 309 -8.38 17.99 -26.18
CA PRO A 309 -6.97 18.34 -26.35
C PRO A 309 -6.02 17.49 -25.49
N ASP A 310 -6.46 17.11 -24.30
CA ASP A 310 -5.78 16.29 -23.30
C ASP A 310 -6.05 14.78 -23.45
N ASP A 311 -6.80 14.34 -24.47
CA ASP A 311 -7.13 12.92 -24.64
C ASP A 311 -5.89 12.12 -25.07
N PRO A 312 -5.48 11.08 -24.31
CA PRO A 312 -4.22 10.38 -24.57
C PRO A 312 -4.24 9.58 -25.89
N ARG A 313 -5.41 9.37 -26.50
CA ARG A 313 -5.51 8.80 -27.86
C ARG A 313 -4.87 9.68 -28.94
N ARG A 314 -4.64 10.96 -28.67
CA ARG A 314 -3.92 11.87 -29.59
C ARG A 314 -2.45 11.51 -29.76
N PHE A 315 -1.83 10.82 -28.81
CA PHE A 315 -0.44 10.34 -28.89
C PHE A 315 -0.29 9.03 -29.70
N GLY A 316 -1.35 8.62 -30.41
CA GLY A 316 -1.34 7.47 -31.31
C GLY A 316 -1.96 6.20 -30.72
N LEU A 317 -1.98 5.16 -31.54
CA LEU A 317 -2.54 3.86 -31.18
C LEU A 317 -1.63 3.09 -30.22
N LEU A 318 -2.24 2.28 -29.36
CA LEU A 318 -1.51 1.24 -28.64
C LEU A 318 -1.23 0.13 -29.65
N ARG A 319 0.06 -0.20 -29.87
CA ARG A 319 0.41 -1.37 -30.67
C ARG A 319 -0.13 -2.60 -29.96
N SER A 320 -0.84 -3.48 -30.68
CA SER A 320 -1.09 -4.83 -30.18
C SER A 320 0.27 -5.46 -29.93
N SER A 321 0.56 -5.82 -28.68
CA SER A 321 1.72 -6.65 -28.40
C SER A 321 1.49 -7.99 -29.08
N THR A 322 2.14 -8.22 -30.22
CA THR A 322 2.36 -9.57 -30.73
C THR A 322 3.12 -10.32 -29.64
N CYS A 323 2.49 -11.34 -29.07
CA CYS A 323 3.17 -12.29 -28.20
C CYS A 323 4.29 -12.96 -29.00
N ASN A 324 5.54 -12.47 -28.87
CA ASN A 324 6.69 -13.25 -29.27
C ASN A 324 6.80 -14.40 -28.27
N HIS A 325 6.22 -15.54 -28.62
CA HIS A 325 6.65 -16.82 -28.09
C HIS A 325 8.08 -17.03 -28.59
N HIS A 326 9.06 -16.70 -27.75
CA HIS A 326 10.35 -17.36 -27.88
C HIS A 326 10.13 -18.83 -27.50
N PRO A 327 10.38 -19.79 -28.41
CA PRO A 327 10.38 -21.19 -28.04
C PRO A 327 11.53 -21.41 -27.06
N ASN A 328 11.22 -22.00 -25.91
CA ASN A 328 12.23 -22.52 -24.99
C ASN A 328 13.11 -23.50 -25.76
N GLY A 329 14.37 -23.12 -25.98
CA GLY A 329 15.42 -24.03 -26.38
C GLY A 329 15.77 -24.92 -25.20
N LEU A 330 15.62 -26.23 -25.40
CA LEU A 330 16.25 -27.28 -24.63
C LEU A 330 17.78 -27.12 -24.69
N MET A 331 18.41 -26.97 -23.53
CA MET A 331 19.57 -27.75 -23.06
C MET A 331 19.87 -27.40 -21.61
#